data_AF-A0A3Q4N157-F1
#
_entry.id   AF-A0A3Q4N157-F1
#
_cell.length_a   1.000
_cell.length_b   1.000
_cell.length_c   1.000
_cell.angle_alpha   90.00
_cell.angle_beta   90.00
_cell.angle_gamma   90.00
#
_symmetry.space_group_name_H-M   'P 1'
#
loop_
_entity.id
_entity.type
_entity.pdbx_description
1 polymer ?
#
loop_
_entity_poly.entity_id
_entity_poly.type
_entity_poly.pdbx_seq_one_letter_code
_entity_poly.pdbx_strand_id
1 'polypeptide(L)' 'MMRPAAQQYVVTRPLYSEESFAQDHEKIYRHRKTMLDHIKQYFT' A
#
# COMPACT_ATOMS: atom_id res chain seq x y z
N MET A 1 -21.88 -17.24 -30.77
CA MET A 1 -21.10 -16.25 -29.98
C MET A 1 -20.62 -16.94 -28.71
N MET A 2 -19.31 -17.14 -28.55
CA MET A 2 -18.74 -17.68 -27.31
C MET A 2 -18.71 -16.56 -26.27
N ARG A 3 -19.35 -16.77 -25.12
CA ARG A 3 -19.22 -15.84 -23.99
C ARG A 3 -17.75 -15.83 -23.57
N PRO A 4 -17.11 -14.67 -23.34
CA PRO A 4 -15.78 -14.66 -22.76
C PRO A 4 -15.87 -15.45 -21.45
N ALA A 5 -14.95 -16.41 -21.27
CA ALA A 5 -14.88 -17.18 -20.04
C ALA A 5 -14.89 -16.20 -18.87
N ALA A 6 -15.88 -16.32 -17.99
CA ALA A 6 -15.98 -15.44 -16.83
C ALA A 6 -14.68 -15.56 -16.05
N GLN A 7 -13.89 -14.49 -15.99
CA GLN A 7 -12.66 -14.50 -15.21
C GLN A 7 -13.04 -14.65 -13.75
N GLN A 8 -12.71 -15.82 -13.17
CA GLN A 8 -12.97 -16.09 -11.78
C GLN A 8 -11.98 -15.27 -10.94
N TYR A 9 -12.51 -14.45 -10.04
CA TYR A 9 -11.68 -13.69 -9.11
C TYR A 9 -11.22 -14.61 -7.98
N VAL A 10 -10.03 -15.21 -8.12
CA VAL A 10 -9.43 -16.10 -7.13
C VAL A 10 -8.34 -15.35 -6.38
N VAL A 11 -8.46 -15.27 -5.05
CA VAL A 11 -7.47 -14.64 -4.17
C VAL A 11 -7.05 -15.61 -3.09
N THR A 12 -5.75 -15.89 -3.00
CA THR A 12 -5.15 -16.68 -1.92
C THR A 12 -4.39 -15.73 -0.99
N ARG A 13 -5.05 -15.28 0.08
CA ARG A 13 -4.41 -14.44 1.11
C ARG A 13 -4.74 -14.96 2.51
N PRO A 14 -3.80 -14.85 3.47
CA PRO A 14 -4.07 -15.13 4.88
C PRO A 14 -5.14 -14.21 5.45
N LEU A 15 -5.82 -14.68 6.50
CA LEU A 15 -6.86 -13.95 7.20
C LEU A 15 -6.24 -13.20 8.37
N TYR A 16 -6.47 -11.89 8.45
CA TYR A 16 -5.99 -11.02 9.52
C TYR A 16 -7.14 -10.30 10.20
N SER A 17 -6.98 -9.98 11.48
CA SER A 17 -7.77 -8.94 12.15
C SER A 17 -7.18 -7.56 11.85
N GLU A 18 -7.96 -6.50 12.05
CA GLU A 18 -7.45 -5.12 11.87
C GLU A 18 -6.26 -4.83 12.78
N GLU A 19 -6.28 -5.33 14.02
CA GLU A 19 -5.21 -5.16 14.99
C GLU A 19 -3.92 -5.87 14.59
N SER A 20 -4.00 -7.14 14.17
CA SER A 20 -2.82 -7.91 13.73
C SER A 20 -2.20 -7.32 12.46
N PHE A 21 -3.04 -6.89 11.52
CA PHE A 21 -2.56 -6.23 10.30
C PHE A 21 -1.88 -4.90 10.61
N ALA A 22 -2.43 -4.08 11.51
CA ALA A 22 -1.84 -2.80 11.89
C ALA A 22 -0.52 -2.95 12.66
N GLN A 23 -0.36 -4.04 13.42
CA GLN A 23 0.88 -4.37 14.12
C GLN A 23 2.01 -4.74 13.13
N ASP A 24 1.73 -5.60 12.15
CA ASP A 24 2.72 -6.04 11.17
C ASP A 24 2.97 -4.98 10.09
N HIS A 25 1.97 -4.15 9.81
CA HIS A 25 1.99 -3.12 8.76
C HIS A 25 1.62 -1.75 9.32
N GLU A 26 2.59 -1.14 10.02
CA GLU A 26 2.42 0.22 10.52
C GLU A 26 2.07 1.19 9.39
N LYS A 27 1.09 2.06 9.67
CA LYS A 27 0.65 3.08 8.72
C LYS A 27 1.70 4.17 8.61
N ILE A 28 2.46 4.15 7.51
CA ILE A 28 3.46 5.18 7.22
C ILE A 28 2.74 6.46 6.77
N TYR A 29 2.67 7.45 7.67
CA TYR A 29 2.20 8.79 7.33
C TYR A 29 3.31 9.55 6.59
N ARG A 30 3.18 9.64 5.27
CA ARG A 30 4.10 10.43 4.44
C ARG A 30 3.60 11.86 4.37
N HIS A 31 4.33 12.80 4.98
CA HIS A 31 4.12 14.21 4.72
C HIS A 31 4.66 14.58 3.33
N ARG A 32 3.93 15.44 2.61
CA ARG A 32 4.42 15.98 1.35
C ARG A 32 5.68 16.78 1.63
N LYS A 33 6.80 16.35 1.02
CA LYS A 33 8.03 17.14 1.00
C LYS A 33 7.80 18.37 0.12
N THR A 34 8.16 19.53 0.65
CA THR A 34 8.27 20.77 -0.11
C THR A 34 9.66 20.85 -0.76
N MET A 35 9.83 21.75 -1.72
CA MET A 35 11.15 21.98 -2.35
C MET A 35 12.23 22.32 -1.31
N LEU A 36 11.88 23.00 -0.21
CA LEU A 36 12.80 23.31 0.88
C LEU A 36 13.26 22.05 1.62
N ASP A 37 12.39 21.06 1.80
CA ASP A 37 12.76 19.80 2.46
C ASP A 37 13.77 19.02 1.62
N HIS A 38 13.62 19.08 0.29
CA HIS A 38 14.59 18.50 -0.64
C HIS A 38 15.94 19.23 -0.62
N ILE A 39 15.93 20.56 -0.56
CA ILE A 39 17.15 21.37 -0.43
C ILE A 39 17.87 21.03 0.87
N LYS A 40 17.16 21.00 2.01
CA LYS A 40 17.74 20.61 3.31
C LYS A 40 18.39 19.23 3.24
N GLN A 41 17.67 18.23 2.72
CA GLN A 41 18.18 16.87 2.59
C GLN A 41 19.43 16.75 1.71
N TYR A 42 19.63 17.66 0.74
CA TYR A 42 20.83 17.67 -0.09
C TYR A 42 22.07 18.21 0.64
N PHE A 43 21.87 19.14 1.57
CA PHE A 43 22.94 19.79 2.33
C PHE A 43 23.21 19.15 3.71
N THR A 44 22.49 18.08 4.06
CA THR A 44 22.68 17.30 5.30
C THR A 44 23.28 15.95 4.95
#